data_AF-F4D1A2-F1
#
_entry.id   AF-F4D1A2-F1
#
_cell.length_a   1.000
_cell.length_b   1.000
_cell.length_c   1.000
_cell.angle_alpha   90.00
_cell.angle_beta   90.00
_cell.angle_gamma   90.00
#
_symmetry.space_group_name_H-M   'P 1'
#
loop_
_entity.id
_entity.type
_entity.pdbx_description
1 polymer ?
#
loop_
_entity_poly.entity_id
_entity_poly.type
_entity_poly.pdbx_seq_one_letter_code
_entity_poly.pdbx_strand_id
1 'polypeptide(L)'
;MTATAHRLELPRWDQPDWRGRRQIWDVLHANQRSTFHSNPRVHNAIRQRSVNFVLTTVANLARAAAIPQSEHLTVELVWVPDRRNRNRDSDNLWPLLKVCADALARGPARRARGAIGLDLVPDDDAHWMTKLAPRIGDHAAETPGLRLLVIAHTRQPEPATTVRLLHELATTVPAGETR
;
A
#
# COMPACT_ATOMS: atom_id res chain seq x y z
N MET A 1 -9.89 -17.64 -3.96
CA MET A 1 -9.30 -16.33 -3.59
C MET A 1 -8.65 -15.77 -4.83
N THR A 2 -8.87 -14.48 -5.11
CA THR A 2 -8.26 -13.80 -6.26
C THR A 2 -7.16 -12.89 -5.74
N ALA A 3 -5.98 -12.98 -6.38
CA ALA A 3 -4.84 -12.12 -6.09
C ALA A 3 -4.69 -11.09 -7.21
N THR A 4 -4.74 -9.80 -6.86
CA THR A 4 -4.56 -8.70 -7.82
C THR A 4 -3.30 -7.92 -7.45
N ALA A 5 -2.37 -7.78 -8.40
CA ALA A 5 -1.14 -7.03 -8.20
C ALA A 5 -1.32 -5.55 -8.60
N HIS A 6 -0.90 -4.65 -7.73
CA HIS A 6 -0.89 -3.21 -7.92
C HIS A 6 0.53 -2.67 -7.72
N ARG A 7 0.91 -1.71 -8.54
CA ARG A 7 2.21 -1.05 -8.49
C ARG A 7 2.01 0.43 -8.21
N LEU A 8 2.51 0.90 -7.07
CA LEU A 8 2.42 2.30 -6.66
C LEU A 8 3.79 2.95 -6.83
N GLU A 9 3.86 3.95 -7.72
CA GLU A 9 5.07 4.76 -7.95
C GLU A 9 5.15 5.85 -6.87
N LEU A 10 6.11 5.71 -5.96
CA LEU A 10 6.34 6.70 -4.90
C LEU A 10 7.19 7.85 -5.46
N PRO A 11 6.97 9.09 -4.98
CA PRO A 11 7.81 10.22 -5.35
C PRO A 11 9.27 9.89 -5.09
N ARG A 12 10.13 10.16 -6.08
CA ARG A 12 11.55 9.87 -5.93
C ARG A 12 12.19 10.95 -5.05
N TRP A 13 12.92 10.54 -4.01
CA TRP A 13 13.66 11.50 -3.18
C TRP A 13 14.90 12.07 -3.87
N ASP A 14 15.28 11.55 -5.02
CA ASP A 14 16.40 12.02 -5.84
C ASP A 14 15.96 12.99 -6.96
N GLN A 15 14.66 13.29 -7.07
CA GLN A 15 14.14 14.33 -7.97
C GLN A 15 14.27 15.74 -7.37
N PRO A 16 14.23 16.80 -8.21
CA PRO A 16 14.62 18.16 -7.81
C PRO A 16 13.60 18.89 -6.90
N ASP A 17 12.44 18.30 -6.59
CA ASP A 17 11.44 18.88 -5.70
C ASP A 17 11.88 18.79 -4.23
N TRP A 18 12.52 19.86 -3.77
CA TRP A 18 13.22 19.90 -2.48
C TRP A 18 12.37 19.60 -1.23
N ARG A 19 11.04 19.72 -1.29
CA ARG A 19 10.14 19.47 -0.13
C ARG A 19 9.86 17.99 0.10
N GLY A 20 9.55 17.22 -0.94
CA GLY A 20 9.30 15.77 -0.85
C GLY A 20 10.60 15.00 -0.56
N ARG A 21 11.71 15.45 -1.16
CA ARG A 21 13.06 14.90 -0.97
C ARG A 21 13.48 14.80 0.49
N ARG A 22 13.34 15.88 1.26
CA ARG A 22 13.78 15.89 2.67
C ARG A 22 12.95 14.96 3.53
N GLN A 23 11.65 14.85 3.26
CA GLN A 23 10.73 14.07 4.07
C GLN A 23 10.95 12.56 3.89
N ILE A 24 11.02 12.06 2.66
CA ILE A 24 11.32 10.63 2.43
C ILE A 24 12.74 10.30 2.91
N TRP A 25 13.70 11.20 2.69
CA TRP A 25 15.06 11.05 3.21
C TRP A 25 15.12 10.99 4.73
N ASP A 26 14.36 11.83 5.44
CA ASP A 26 14.28 11.84 6.90
C ASP A 26 13.67 10.54 7.43
N VAL A 27 12.72 9.91 6.72
CA VAL A 27 12.19 8.57 7.08
C VAL A 27 13.23 7.48 6.83
N LEU A 28 13.90 7.49 5.67
CA LEU A 28 14.96 6.54 5.32
C LEU A 28 16.17 6.61 6.26
N HIS A 29 16.52 7.81 6.74
CA HIS A 29 17.73 8.08 7.51
C HIS A 29 17.46 8.40 8.98
N ALA A 30 16.22 8.30 9.46
CA ALA A 30 15.90 8.38 10.88
C ALA A 30 16.73 7.40 11.73
N ASN A 31 17.26 6.33 11.11
CA ASN A 31 18.12 5.36 11.77
C ASN A 31 19.62 5.46 11.42
N GLN A 32 20.04 6.29 10.46
CA GLN A 32 21.41 6.22 9.87
C GLN A 32 22.42 7.26 10.39
N ARG A 33 22.09 8.06 11.42
CA ARG A 33 23.02 9.07 11.98
C ARG A 33 23.63 8.69 13.34
N SER A 34 23.92 7.43 13.59
CA SER A 34 24.90 7.08 14.63
C SER A 34 25.69 5.83 14.26
N THR A 35 26.99 5.90 14.53
CA THR A 35 28.00 4.90 14.20
C THR A 35 27.74 3.55 14.88
N PHE A 36 26.90 3.50 15.91
CA PHE A 36 26.16 2.32 16.39
C PHE A 36 24.84 2.84 17.00
N HIS A 37 23.74 2.13 16.77
CA HIS A 37 22.33 2.58 16.75
C HIS A 37 21.76 3.30 18.01
N SER A 38 20.66 4.05 17.79
CA SER A 38 19.72 4.68 18.75
C SER A 38 20.04 6.10 19.24
N ASN A 39 19.91 7.10 18.37
CA ASN A 39 19.13 8.33 18.66
C ASN A 39 19.03 9.21 17.39
N PRO A 40 17.89 9.26 16.68
CA PRO A 40 17.70 10.31 15.69
C PRO A 40 17.75 11.66 16.39
N ARG A 41 18.82 12.44 16.19
CA ARG A 41 18.89 13.87 16.59
C ARG A 41 17.94 14.77 15.76
N VAL A 42 16.92 14.19 15.15
CA VAL A 42 15.91 14.89 14.36
C VAL A 42 14.75 15.21 15.28
N HIS A 43 14.35 16.48 15.32
CA HIS A 43 13.20 16.92 16.09
C HIS A 43 11.95 16.11 15.71
N ASN A 44 11.22 15.59 16.70
CA ASN A 44 10.02 14.76 16.51
C ASN A 44 9.00 15.39 15.55
N ALA A 45 8.84 16.71 15.56
CA ALA A 45 7.94 17.39 14.62
C ALA A 45 8.34 17.21 13.15
N ILE A 46 9.64 17.18 12.83
CA ILE A 46 10.16 16.97 11.47
C ILE A 46 9.93 15.52 11.06
N ARG A 47 10.21 14.58 11.96
CA ARG A 47 9.93 13.16 11.75
C ARG A 47 8.45 12.91 11.47
N GLN A 48 7.56 13.47 12.28
CA GLN A 48 6.11 13.30 12.12
C GLN A 48 5.60 13.90 10.81
N ARG A 49 6.09 15.09 10.42
CA ARG A 49 5.75 15.68 9.11
C ARG A 49 6.15 14.76 7.95
N SER A 50 7.32 14.13 8.07
CA SER A 50 7.85 13.24 7.05
C SER A 50 7.07 11.93 6.94
N VAL A 51 6.72 11.35 8.09
CA VAL A 51 5.82 10.19 8.17
C VAL A 51 4.46 10.53 7.57
N ASN A 52 3.84 11.64 7.97
CA ASN A 52 2.54 12.07 7.46
C ASN A 52 2.54 12.29 5.94
N PHE A 53 3.63 12.81 5.38
CA PHE A 53 3.79 12.95 3.93
C PHE A 53 3.76 11.60 3.23
N VAL A 54 4.52 10.62 3.72
CA VAL A 54 4.54 9.27 3.14
C VAL A 54 3.17 8.60 3.29
N LEU A 55 2.56 8.65 4.48
CA LEU A 55 1.22 8.11 4.72
C LEU A 55 0.20 8.68 3.73
N THR A 56 0.17 10.00 3.57
CA THR A 56 -0.76 10.69 2.67
C THR A 56 -0.52 10.28 1.21
N THR A 57 0.74 10.21 0.81
CA THR A 57 1.12 9.87 -0.56
C THR A 57 0.72 8.44 -0.91
N VAL A 58 1.07 7.48 -0.05
CA VAL A 58 0.72 6.07 -0.24
C VAL A 58 -0.80 5.89 -0.25
N ALA A 59 -1.52 6.52 0.68
CA ALA A 59 -2.98 6.45 0.72
C ALA A 59 -3.63 7.01 -0.55
N ASN A 60 -3.12 8.13 -1.07
CA ASN A 60 -3.62 8.72 -2.31
C ASN A 60 -3.31 7.85 -3.53
N LEU A 61 -2.11 7.29 -3.62
CA LEU A 61 -1.72 6.39 -4.72
C LEU A 61 -2.51 5.08 -4.69
N ALA A 62 -2.69 4.47 -3.52
CA ALA A 62 -3.47 3.26 -3.36
C ALA A 62 -4.96 3.49 -3.67
N ARG A 63 -5.52 4.65 -3.28
CA ARG A 63 -6.87 5.05 -3.67
C ARG A 63 -6.99 5.25 -5.18
N ALA A 64 -6.03 5.92 -5.80
CA ALA A 64 -6.00 6.14 -7.25
C ALA A 64 -5.86 4.82 -8.04
N ALA A 65 -5.14 3.85 -7.49
CA ALA A 65 -5.01 2.51 -8.04
C ALA A 65 -6.23 1.60 -7.74
N ALA A 66 -7.25 2.12 -7.05
CA ALA A 66 -8.46 1.41 -6.65
C ALA A 66 -8.19 0.06 -5.98
N ILE A 67 -7.20 0.00 -5.09
CA ILE A 67 -6.90 -1.23 -4.34
C ILE A 67 -8.10 -1.56 -3.46
N PRO A 68 -8.70 -2.76 -3.60
CA PRO A 68 -9.88 -3.14 -2.83
C PRO A 68 -9.53 -3.44 -1.37
N GLN A 69 -10.52 -3.31 -0.48
CA GLN A 69 -10.43 -3.96 0.82
C GLN A 69 -10.23 -5.46 0.63
N SER A 70 -9.29 -6.01 1.40
CA SER A 70 -8.75 -7.35 1.19
C SER A 70 -8.71 -8.12 2.50
N GLU A 71 -8.77 -9.45 2.43
CA GLU A 71 -8.57 -10.30 3.61
C GLU A 71 -7.10 -10.34 4.00
N HIS A 72 -6.21 -10.22 3.01
CA HIS A 72 -4.77 -10.20 3.23
C HIS A 72 -4.07 -9.33 2.17
N LEU A 73 -2.98 -8.69 2.56
CA LEU A 73 -2.11 -7.94 1.65
C LEU A 73 -0.69 -8.52 1.66
N THR A 74 -0.06 -8.63 0.50
CA THR A 74 1.39 -8.84 0.42
C THR A 74 2.03 -7.58 -0.12
N VAL A 75 3.04 -7.05 0.57
CA VAL A 75 3.70 -5.79 0.22
C VAL A 75 5.20 -5.96 0.08
N GLU A 76 5.79 -5.37 -0.95
CA GLU A 76 7.24 -5.30 -1.19
C GLU A 76 7.64 -3.88 -1.57
N LEU A 77 8.66 -3.33 -0.91
CA LEU A 77 9.25 -2.06 -1.28
C LEU A 77 10.47 -2.30 -2.18
N VAL A 78 10.40 -1.80 -3.41
CA VAL A 78 11.46 -1.91 -4.41
C VAL A 78 12.06 -0.54 -4.64
N TRP A 79 13.36 -0.43 -4.43
CA TRP A 79 14.11 0.76 -4.81
C TRP A 79 15.09 0.45 -5.93
N VAL A 80 15.01 1.20 -7.02
CA VAL A 80 16.01 1.16 -8.09
C VAL A 80 16.79 2.48 -8.05
N PRO A 81 18.06 2.45 -7.58
CA PRO A 81 18.88 3.65 -7.45
C PRO A 81 19.21 4.26 -8.80
N ASP A 82 19.42 5.58 -8.82
CA ASP A 82 20.06 6.23 -9.96
C ASP A 82 21.56 5.86 -10.03
N ARG A 83 22.22 6.20 -11.15
CA ARG A 83 23.65 5.92 -11.34
C ARG A 83 24.55 6.55 -10.26
N ARG A 84 24.06 7.53 -9.50
CA ARG A 84 24.83 8.28 -8.50
C ARG A 84 24.74 7.66 -7.10
N ASN A 85 23.74 6.81 -6.83
CA ASN A 85 23.46 6.32 -5.47
C ASN A 85 23.38 4.79 -5.37
N ARG A 86 24.33 4.10 -6.01
CA ARG A 86 24.34 2.63 -6.22
C ARG A 86 24.68 1.77 -4.98
N ASN A 87 25.38 2.32 -3.99
CA ASN A 87 25.86 1.54 -2.83
C ASN A 87 24.98 1.76 -1.62
N ARG A 88 23.82 1.13 -1.60
CA ARG A 88 22.88 1.25 -0.49
C ARG A 88 22.43 -0.13 -0.05
N ASP A 89 22.04 -0.20 1.21
CA ASP A 89 21.62 -1.43 1.84
C ASP A 89 20.09 -1.55 1.84
N SER A 90 19.57 -2.73 1.58
CA SER A 90 18.13 -3.02 1.61
C SER A 90 17.54 -2.80 3.01
N ASP A 91 18.35 -3.00 4.05
CA ASP A 91 17.88 -2.89 5.43
C ASP A 91 17.44 -1.47 5.80
N ASN A 92 18.01 -0.47 5.12
CA ASN A 92 17.64 0.93 5.28
C ASN A 92 16.24 1.27 4.75
N LEU A 93 15.62 0.36 3.98
CA LEU A 93 14.29 0.54 3.42
C LEU A 93 13.18 0.06 4.38
N TRP A 94 13.50 -0.75 5.40
CA TRP A 94 12.52 -1.25 6.38
C TRP A 94 11.70 -0.15 7.06
N PRO A 95 12.30 0.97 7.54
CA PRO A 95 11.53 2.06 8.14
C PRO A 95 10.49 2.63 7.18
N LEU A 96 10.83 2.73 5.89
CA LEU A 96 9.91 3.25 4.87
C LEU A 96 8.81 2.24 4.55
N LEU A 97 9.17 0.95 4.39
CA LEU A 97 8.20 -0.12 4.19
C LEU A 97 7.17 -0.17 5.32
N LYS A 98 7.61 0.02 6.58
CA LYS A 98 6.71 0.08 7.73
C LYS A 98 5.69 1.22 7.60
N VAL A 99 6.13 2.42 7.24
CA VAL A 99 5.22 3.57 7.07
C VAL A 99 4.27 3.35 5.88
N CYS A 100 4.73 2.72 4.80
CA CYS A 100 3.88 2.34 3.69
C CYS A 100 2.80 1.32 4.11
N ALA A 101 3.16 0.30 4.88
CA ALA A 101 2.24 -0.69 5.44
C ALA A 101 1.19 -0.03 6.35
N ASP A 102 1.63 0.87 7.25
CA ASP A 102 0.74 1.64 8.11
C ASP A 102 -0.29 2.44 7.30
N ALA A 103 0.11 3.04 6.16
CA ALA A 103 -0.81 3.80 5.30
C ALA A 103 -1.93 2.94 4.68
N LEU A 104 -1.65 1.66 4.42
CA LEU A 104 -2.63 0.73 3.84
C LEU A 104 -3.59 0.20 4.91
N ALA A 105 -3.07 -0.10 6.12
CA ALA A 105 -3.84 -0.73 7.19
C ALA A 105 -4.52 0.24 8.16
N ARG A 106 -3.95 1.43 8.43
CA ARG A 106 -4.46 2.37 9.44
C ARG A 106 -5.28 3.49 8.79
N GLY A 107 -6.59 3.38 8.79
CA GLY A 107 -7.48 4.40 8.26
C GLY A 107 -8.47 4.97 9.28
N PRO A 108 -9.49 5.70 8.79
CA PRO A 108 -10.46 6.43 9.60
C PRO A 108 -11.25 5.55 10.59
N ALA A 109 -11.45 4.26 10.30
CA ALA A 109 -12.24 3.35 11.13
C ALA A 109 -11.60 3.08 12.50
N ARG A 110 -10.26 3.16 12.59
CA ARG A 110 -9.50 3.00 13.85
C ARG A 110 -9.53 4.23 14.78
N ARG A 111 -10.40 5.21 14.50
CA ARG A 111 -10.89 6.25 15.43
C ARG A 111 -9.82 6.91 16.33
N ALA A 112 -9.05 7.82 15.74
CA ALA A 112 -8.57 9.02 16.43
C ALA A 112 -8.47 10.17 15.42
N ARG A 113 -8.93 11.37 15.79
CA ARG A 113 -8.99 12.59 14.96
C ARG A 113 -7.72 12.77 14.11
N GLY A 114 -7.78 12.44 12.81
CA GLY A 114 -6.71 12.74 11.86
C GLY A 114 -5.72 11.62 11.51
N ALA A 115 -6.05 10.34 11.78
CA ALA A 115 -5.25 9.22 11.25
C ALA A 115 -5.25 9.20 9.71
N ILE A 116 -4.08 8.96 9.10
CA ILE A 116 -3.88 8.98 7.64
C ILE A 116 -3.64 7.55 7.15
N GLY A 117 -4.58 7.03 6.34
CA GLY A 117 -4.48 5.75 5.63
C GLY A 117 -5.86 5.24 5.17
N LEU A 118 -5.98 3.94 4.85
CA LEU A 118 -7.10 3.43 4.04
C LEU A 118 -7.95 2.30 4.65
N ASP A 119 -7.56 1.67 5.76
CA ASP A 119 -8.25 0.49 6.30
C ASP A 119 -8.50 -0.60 5.23
N LEU A 120 -7.51 -0.86 4.37
CA LEU A 120 -7.61 -1.92 3.35
C LEU A 120 -7.61 -3.32 3.97
N VAL A 121 -7.02 -3.44 5.15
CA VAL A 121 -7.02 -4.62 6.01
C VAL A 121 -7.25 -4.18 7.45
N PRO A 122 -7.70 -5.08 8.33
CA PRO A 122 -7.94 -4.75 9.73
C PRO A 122 -6.72 -4.29 10.51
N ASP A 123 -5.51 -4.83 10.28
CA ASP A 123 -4.23 -4.42 10.89
C ASP A 123 -3.03 -4.60 9.96
N ASP A 124 -1.85 -4.07 10.32
CA ASP A 124 -0.59 -4.31 9.60
C ASP A 124 0.22 -5.50 10.14
N ASP A 125 -0.32 -6.27 11.09
CA ASP A 125 0.29 -7.48 11.63
C ASP A 125 0.33 -8.64 10.63
N ALA A 126 1.19 -9.62 10.90
CA ALA A 126 1.47 -10.75 10.00
C ALA A 126 0.23 -11.58 9.62
N HIS A 127 -0.84 -11.54 10.42
CA HIS A 127 -2.11 -12.19 10.10
C HIS A 127 -2.79 -11.57 8.87
N TRP A 128 -2.72 -10.25 8.74
CA TRP A 128 -3.43 -9.47 7.71
C TRP A 128 -2.50 -8.97 6.60
N MET A 129 -1.20 -8.87 6.87
CA MET A 129 -0.24 -8.32 5.93
C MET A 129 1.10 -9.06 5.98
N THR A 130 1.50 -9.62 4.84
CA THR A 130 2.85 -10.12 4.61
C THR A 130 3.74 -9.00 4.10
N LYS A 131 4.78 -8.65 4.86
CA LYS A 131 5.80 -7.66 4.48
C LYS A 131 7.03 -8.40 3.96
N LEU A 132 7.20 -8.41 2.64
CA LEU A 132 8.40 -8.98 2.01
C LEU A 132 9.61 -8.10 2.29
N ALA A 133 10.78 -8.72 2.37
CA ALA A 133 12.03 -7.99 2.54
C ALA A 133 12.18 -6.94 1.43
N PRO A 134 12.48 -5.67 1.77
CA PRO A 134 12.71 -4.65 0.75
C PRO A 134 13.84 -5.06 -0.19
N ARG A 135 13.71 -4.73 -1.47
CA ARG A 135 14.67 -5.09 -2.49
C ARG A 135 15.27 -3.86 -3.14
N ILE A 136 16.56 -3.95 -3.43
CA ILE A 136 17.24 -3.02 -4.34
C ILE A 136 17.23 -3.64 -5.73
N GLY A 137 16.56 -3.00 -6.68
CA GLY A 137 16.50 -3.47 -8.06
C GLY A 137 17.71 -3.03 -8.87
N ASP A 138 17.94 -3.72 -10.00
CA ASP A 138 19.07 -3.46 -10.87
C ASP A 138 18.80 -2.25 -11.77
N HIS A 139 19.66 -1.22 -11.67
CA HIS A 139 19.57 -0.02 -12.49
C HIS A 139 19.74 -0.28 -14.00
N ALA A 140 20.35 -1.40 -14.39
CA ALA A 140 20.58 -1.76 -15.79
C ALA A 140 19.34 -2.40 -16.42
N ALA A 141 18.50 -3.06 -15.60
CA ALA A 141 17.32 -3.79 -16.04
C ALA A 141 16.01 -3.05 -15.74
N GLU A 142 16.00 -2.18 -14.73
CA GLU A 142 14.79 -1.53 -14.23
C GLU A 142 14.87 0.00 -14.28
N THR A 143 13.71 0.65 -14.47
CA THR A 143 13.60 2.10 -14.39
C THR A 143 13.92 2.60 -12.98
N PRO A 144 14.82 3.58 -12.83
CA PRO A 144 15.14 4.21 -11.55
C PRO A 144 13.90 4.81 -10.89
N GLY A 145 13.70 4.48 -9.62
CA GLY A 145 12.54 4.94 -8.86
C GLY A 145 12.28 4.12 -7.60
N LEU A 146 11.28 4.56 -6.83
CA LEU A 146 10.84 3.91 -5.61
C LEU A 146 9.41 3.42 -5.79
N ARG A 147 9.18 2.15 -5.51
CA ARG A 147 7.94 1.47 -5.85
C ARG A 147 7.46 0.61 -4.70
N LEU A 148 6.17 0.70 -4.40
CA LEU A 148 5.51 -0.25 -3.52
C LEU A 148 4.69 -1.21 -4.38
N LEU A 149 5.05 -2.49 -4.34
CA LEU A 149 4.26 -3.56 -4.92
C LEU A 149 3.27 -4.05 -3.86
N VAL A 150 2.00 -4.11 -4.23
CA VAL A 150 0.91 -4.54 -3.34
C VAL A 150 0.12 -5.63 -4.05
N ILE A 151 0.01 -6.80 -3.43
CA ILE A 151 -0.86 -7.88 -3.89
C ILE A 151 -2.05 -7.94 -2.95
N ALA A 152 -3.23 -7.66 -3.49
CA ALA A 152 -4.51 -7.71 -2.80
C ALA A 152 -5.12 -9.11 -2.91
N HIS A 153 -5.30 -9.79 -1.79
CA HIS A 153 -5.97 -11.08 -1.73
C HIS A 153 -7.41 -10.86 -1.28
N THR A 154 -8.33 -10.92 -2.24
CA THR A 154 -9.76 -10.80 -1.98
C THR A 154 -10.41 -12.17 -2.03
N ARG A 155 -11.37 -12.41 -1.15
CA ARG A 155 -12.43 -13.37 -1.48
C ARG A 155 -13.11 -12.81 -2.71
N GLN A 156 -13.24 -13.62 -3.76
CA GLN A 156 -14.27 -13.30 -4.74
C GLN A 156 -15.57 -13.15 -3.95
N PRO A 157 -16.38 -12.12 -4.20
CA PRO A 157 -17.77 -12.27 -3.84
C PRO A 157 -18.20 -13.56 -4.51
N GLU A 158 -18.67 -14.55 -3.72
CA GLU A 158 -19.54 -15.61 -4.25
C GLU A 158 -20.43 -14.91 -5.25
N PRO A 159 -20.43 -15.30 -6.55
CA PRO A 159 -21.28 -14.64 -7.52
C PRO A 159 -22.66 -14.69 -6.89
N ALA A 160 -23.17 -13.52 -6.47
CA ALA A 160 -24.36 -13.44 -5.65
C ALA A 160 -25.34 -14.38 -6.30
N THR A 161 -25.59 -15.52 -5.64
CA THR A 161 -26.37 -16.59 -6.26
C THR A 161 -27.58 -15.86 -6.73
N THR A 162 -27.70 -15.86 -8.05
CA THR A 162 -28.80 -15.25 -8.74
C THR A 162 -29.98 -16.10 -8.35
N VAL A 163 -30.52 -15.86 -7.16
CA VAL A 163 -31.89 -16.14 -6.78
C VAL A 163 -32.72 -15.08 -7.50
N ARG A 164 -32.51 -14.94 -8.82
CA ARG A 164 -33.55 -14.47 -9.72
C ARG A 164 -34.49 -15.65 -9.83
N LEU A 165 -35.62 -15.55 -9.13
CA LEU A 165 -36.91 -15.60 -9.82
C LEU A 165 -37.01 -16.68 -10.90
N LEU A 166 -36.78 -17.94 -10.56
CA LEU A 166 -37.33 -19.08 -11.31
C LEU A 166 -38.61 -19.61 -10.67
N HIS A 167 -39.30 -18.75 -9.90
CA HIS A 167 -40.63 -19.05 -9.36
C HIS A 167 -41.76 -18.25 -10.05
N GLU A 168 -41.44 -17.43 -11.06
CA GLU A 168 -42.41 -16.55 -11.74
C GLU A 168 -42.75 -16.95 -13.19
N LEU A 169 -42.16 -18.02 -13.73
CA LEU A 169 -42.48 -18.50 -15.10
C LEU A 169 -43.32 -19.78 -15.16
N ALA A 170 -43.83 -20.28 -14.02
CA ALA A 170 -44.61 -21.52 -13.98
C ALA A 170 -46.15 -21.33 -13.87
N THR A 171 -46.67 -20.10 -13.83
CA THR A 171 -48.12 -19.86 -13.69
C THR A 171 -48.62 -18.80 -14.66
N THR A 172 -48.64 -19.13 -15.95
CA THR A 172 -49.65 -18.58 -16.87
C THR A 172 -49.78 -19.49 -18.09
N VAL A 173 -50.45 -20.63 -17.90
CA VAL A 173 -51.14 -21.32 -18.99
C VAL A 173 -52.54 -20.73 -19.04
N PRO A 174 -52.92 -19.92 -20.05
CA PRO A 174 -54.32 -19.56 -20.23
C PRO A 174 -55.08 -20.82 -20.65
N ALA A 175 -56.08 -21.19 -19.85
CA ALA A 175 -57.06 -22.20 -20.18
C ALA A 175 -57.74 -21.81 -21.49
N GLY A 176 -57.53 -22.64 -22.52
CA GLY A 176 -58.22 -22.53 -23.79
C GLY A 176 -59.72 -22.75 -23.58
N GLU A 177 -60.46 -21.67 -23.76
CA GLU A 177 -61.90 -21.66 -24.00
C GLU A 177 -62.12 -21.94 -25.48
N THR A 178 -62.83 -23.02 -25.84
CA THR A 178 -64.00 -22.98 -26.74
C THR A 178 -64.50 -24.39 -27.11
N ARG A 179 -65.79 -24.60 -26.77
CA ARG A 179 -66.88 -25.31 -27.48
C ARG A 179 -66.69 -26.76 -27.94
#